data_AF-A0A220TZB3-F1
#
_entry.id   AF-A0A220TZB3-F1
#
_cell.length_a   1.000
_cell.length_b   1.000
_cell.length_c   1.000
_cell.angle_alpha   90.00
_cell.angle_beta   90.00
_cell.angle_gamma   90.00
#
_symmetry.space_group_name_H-M   'P 1'
#
loop_
_entity.id
_entity.type
_entity.pdbx_description
1 polymer ?
#
loop_
_entity_poly.entity_id
_entity_poly.type
_entity_poly.pdbx_seq_one_letter_code
_entity_poly.pdbx_strand_id
1 'polypeptide(L)' 'MKLVLYQIIGIGFIWLGMAFFFDNMQPTSKIIFYCVTSWLLFLIVIYIKQRIKGMKDEKL' A
#
# COMPACT_ATOMS: atom_id res chain seq x y z
N MET A 1 6.73 -6.88 11.86
CA MET A 1 6.52 -7.01 10.40
C MET A 1 7.37 -5.99 9.63
N LYS A 2 8.65 -6.30 9.40
CA LYS A 2 9.54 -5.40 8.65
C LYS A 2 9.25 -5.46 7.14
N LEU A 3 8.98 -6.66 6.61
CA LEU A 3 8.71 -6.88 5.17
C LEU A 3 7.48 -6.13 4.66
N VAL A 4 6.33 -6.23 5.35
CA VAL A 4 5.09 -5.53 4.95
C VAL A 4 5.28 -4.01 4.99
N LEU A 5 6.01 -3.50 6.00
CA LEU A 5 6.32 -2.07 6.09
C LEU A 5 7.22 -1.60 4.94
N TYR A 6 8.29 -2.36 4.62
CA TYR A 6 9.14 -2.06 3.46
C TYR A 6 8.36 -2.13 2.14
N GLN A 7 7.43 -3.07 1.99
CA GLN A 7 6.56 -3.15 0.82
C GLN A 7 5.64 -1.93 0.69
N ILE A 8 5.02 -1.49 1.79
CA ILE A 8 4.17 -0.29 1.79
C ILE A 8 4.99 0.94 1.41
N ILE A 9 6.21 1.09 1.95
CA ILE A 9 7.08 2.23 1.64
C ILE A 9 7.53 2.18 0.17
N GLY A 10 8.01 1.03 -0.31
CA GLY A 10 8.50 0.88 -1.68
C GLY A 10 7.39 1.05 -2.72
N ILE A 11 6.27 0.34 -2.56
CA ILE A 11 5.11 0.45 -3.44
C ILE A 11 4.48 1.83 -3.31
N GLY A 12 4.45 2.41 -2.11
CA GLY A 12 3.98 3.77 -1.87
C GLY A 12 4.79 4.80 -2.64
N PHE A 13 6.11 4.66 -2.72
CA PHE A 13 6.98 5.56 -3.48
C PHE A 13 6.72 5.46 -4.99
N ILE A 14 6.61 4.24 -5.51
CA ILE A 14 6.28 3.99 -6.92
C ILE A 14 4.88 4.55 -7.25
N TRP A 15 3.91 4.28 -6.37
CA TRP A 15 2.55 4.78 -6.49
C TRP A 15 2.48 6.30 -6.49
N LEU A 16 3.27 6.98 -5.65
CA LEU A 16 3.33 8.44 -5.59
C LEU A 16 3.85 9.03 -6.91
N GLY A 17 4.88 8.40 -7.50
CA GLY A 17 5.34 8.73 -8.85
C GLY A 17 4.24 8.54 -9.89
N MET A 18 3.53 7.40 -9.86
CA MET A 18 2.41 7.16 -10.77
C MET A 18 1.24 8.14 -10.57
N ALA A 19 0.93 8.49 -9.33
CA ALA A 19 -0.15 9.41 -8.98
C ALA A 19 0.12 10.81 -9.55
N PHE A 20 1.38 11.26 -9.53
CA PHE A 20 1.76 12.57 -10.09
C PHE A 20 1.58 12.65 -11.61
N PHE A 21 1.77 11.53 -12.32
CA PHE A 21 1.60 11.46 -13.77
C PHE A 21 0.23 10.95 -14.21
N PHE A 22 -0.70 10.70 -13.28
CA PHE A 22 -1.97 10.01 -13.54
C PHE A 22 -2.80 10.66 -14.67
N ASP A 23 -2.84 12.00 -14.73
CA ASP A 23 -3.61 12.72 -15.74
C ASP A 23 -3.09 12.50 -17.16
N ASN A 24 -1.79 12.24 -17.31
CA ASN A 24 -1.12 12.03 -18.61
C ASN A 24 -0.99 10.55 -18.99
N MET A 25 -1.59 9.63 -18.23
CA MET A 25 -1.48 8.20 -18.48
C MET A 25 -2.46 7.68 -19.52
N GLN A 26 -1.97 6.80 -20.39
CA GLN A 26 -2.82 6.02 -21.30
C GLN A 26 -3.81 5.13 -20.50
N PRO A 27 -4.96 4.74 -21.10
CA PRO A 27 -5.98 3.96 -20.42
C PRO A 27 -5.45 2.67 -19.77
N THR A 28 -4.56 1.96 -20.46
CA THR A 28 -3.92 0.73 -19.95
C THR A 28 -3.10 0.98 -18.69
N SER A 29 -2.35 2.09 -18.63
CA SER A 29 -1.55 2.46 -17.46
C SER A 29 -2.43 2.87 -16.27
N LYS A 30 -3.60 3.47 -16.52
CA LYS A 30 -4.57 3.78 -15.46
C LYS A 30 -5.12 2.51 -14.80
N ILE A 31 -5.32 1.42 -15.55
CA ILE A 31 -5.72 0.13 -14.99
C ILE A 31 -4.66 -0.37 -14.00
N ILE A 32 -3.37 -0.31 -14.38
CA ILE A 32 -2.26 -0.69 -13.51
C ILE A 32 -2.24 0.18 -12.25
N PHE A 33 -2.46 1.50 -12.39
CA PHE A 33 -2.57 2.41 -11.25
C PHE A 33 -3.67 1.97 -10.28
N TYR A 34 -4.85 1.62 -10.76
CA TYR A 34 -5.94 1.13 -9.91
C TYR A 34 -5.61 -0.20 -9.24
N CYS A 35 -4.99 -1.15 -9.95
CA CYS A 35 -4.53 -2.41 -9.38
C CYS A 35 -3.52 -2.18 -8.24
N VAL A 36 -2.51 -1.33 -8.47
CA VAL A 36 -1.48 -1.02 -7.47
C VAL A 36 -2.09 -0.25 -6.29
N THR A 37 -3.02 0.68 -6.54
CA THR A 37 -3.75 1.40 -5.48
C THR A 37 -4.53 0.44 -4.58
N SER A 38 -5.25 -0.50 -5.19
CA SER A 38 -6.01 -1.54 -4.47
C SER A 38 -5.09 -2.42 -3.63
N TRP A 39 -3.96 -2.83 -4.20
CA TRP A 39 -2.94 -3.62 -3.49
C TRP A 39 -2.30 -2.85 -2.32
N LEU A 40 -1.98 -1.56 -2.52
CA LEU A 40 -1.42 -0.70 -1.48
C LEU A 40 -2.39 -0.56 -0.29
N LEU A 41 -3.67 -0.28 -0.56
CA LEU A 41 -4.72 -0.19 0.46
C LEU A 41 -4.85 -1.49 1.26
N PHE A 42 -4.82 -2.63 0.57
CA PHE A 42 -4.86 -3.94 1.21
C PHE A 42 -3.69 -4.15 2.19
N LEU A 43 -2.47 -3.82 1.78
CA LEU A 43 -1.29 -3.91 2.63
C LEU A 43 -1.39 -3.00 3.86
N ILE A 44 -1.88 -1.78 3.69
CA ILE A 44 -2.12 -0.84 4.80
C ILE A 44 -3.12 -1.42 5.80
N VAL A 45 -4.24 -1.97 5.34
CA VAL A 45 -5.26 -2.58 6.20
C VAL A 45 -4.68 -3.76 6.98
N ILE A 46 -3.91 -4.64 6.34
CA ILE A 46 -3.26 -5.76 7.02
C ILE A 46 -2.25 -5.26 8.06
N TYR A 47 -1.45 -4.27 7.72
CA TYR A 47 -0.46 -3.69 8.62
C TYR A 47 -1.13 -3.11 9.88
N ILE A 48 -2.21 -2.34 9.71
CA ILE A 48 -2.99 -1.78 10.82
C ILE A 48 -3.61 -2.90 11.66
N LYS A 49 -4.30 -3.86 11.03
CA LYS A 49 -4.96 -4.98 11.72
C LYS A 49 -3.99 -5.76 12.60
N GLN A 50 -2.78 -6.01 12.10
CA GLN A 50 -1.76 -6.72 12.86
C GLN A 50 -1.10 -5.86 13.94
N ARG A 51 -0.94 -4.55 13.73
CA ARG A 51 -0.48 -3.64 14.81
C ARG A 51 -1.49 -3.60 15.95
N ILE A 52 -2.79 -3.54 15.65
CA ILE A 52 -3.86 -3.60 16.65
C ILE A 52 -3.87 -4.96 17.37
N LYS A 53 -3.73 -6.07 16.63
CA LYS A 53 -3.68 -7.42 17.23
C LYS A 53 -2.45 -7.61 18.14
N GLY A 54 -1.26 -7.20 17.69
CA GLY A 54 -0.02 -7.30 18.47
C GLY A 54 -0.06 -6.49 19.78
N MET A 55 -0.70 -5.31 19.78
CA MET A 55 -0.91 -4.56 21.03
C MET A 55 -1.85 -5.25 22.04
N LYS A 56 -2.69 -6.19 21.58
CA LYS A 56 -3.63 -6.92 22.44
C LYS A 56 -2.98 -8.12 23.12
N ASP A 57 -1.99 -8.74 22.46
CA ASP A 57 -1.20 -9.85 23.04
C ASP A 57 -0.11 -9.36 24.02
N GLU A 58 0.37 -8.12 23.91
CA GLU A 58 1.38 -7.54 24.83
C GLU A 58 0.80 -7.03 26.17
N LYS A 59 -0.53 -7.10 26.35
CA LYS A 59 -1.23 -6.63 27.57
C LYS A 59 -1.82 -7.76 28.43
N LEU A 60 -1.50 -9.03 28.15
CA LEU A 60 -1.85 -10.22 28.93
C LEU A 60 -0.60 -10.81 29.57
#